data_AF-A0A9E4HCC0-F1
#
_entry.id   AF-A0A9E4HCC0-F1
#
_cell.length_a   1.000
_cell.length_b   1.000
_cell.length_c   1.000
_cell.angle_alpha   90.00
_cell.angle_beta   90.00
_cell.angle_gamma   90.00
#
_symmetry.space_group_name_H-M   'P 1'
#
loop_
_entity.id
_entity.type
_entity.pdbx_description
1 polymer ?
#
loop_
_entity_poly.entity_id
_entity_poly.type
_entity_poly.pdbx_seq_one_letter_code
_entity_poly.pdbx_strand_id
1 'polypeptide(L)'
;MCTTENNCPESFYSKVLNDVNSRHSYFVVIELKADTELIPIIVETGELFYFLSKHKSYTKEQYVNTLKSSLINKIPLYLGDIRYKDSLRYHELGACDNIKEIAKKGKEAFVGFYFNNKVLKKPVSDDELYCIVYHLFKWYIPARIDDESGYLKID
;
A
#
# COMPACT_ATOMS: atom_id res chain seq x y z
N MET A 1 13.62 -14.31 -3.29
CA MET A 1 12.46 -14.50 -4.20
C MET A 1 11.56 -15.54 -3.58
N CYS A 2 10.27 -15.24 -3.39
CA CYS A 2 9.28 -16.16 -2.82
C CYS A 2 9.04 -17.32 -3.79
N THR A 3 9.13 -18.56 -3.31
CA THR A 3 9.12 -19.77 -4.16
C THR A 3 7.90 -20.68 -3.96
N THR A 4 6.87 -20.28 -3.21
CA THR A 4 5.66 -21.10 -3.04
C THR A 4 4.38 -20.27 -2.86
N GLU A 5 3.33 -20.63 -3.61
CA GLU A 5 2.10 -19.85 -3.82
C GLU A 5 1.19 -19.69 -2.59
N ASN A 6 1.43 -20.40 -1.48
CA ASN A 6 0.54 -20.35 -0.31
C ASN A 6 1.06 -19.52 0.90
N ASN A 7 2.36 -19.17 0.96
CA ASN A 7 2.95 -18.39 2.09
C ASN A 7 3.41 -16.97 1.72
N CYS A 8 3.25 -16.59 0.45
CA CYS A 8 3.68 -15.29 -0.09
C CYS A 8 2.88 -14.09 0.46
N PRO A 9 1.53 -14.14 0.55
CA PRO A 9 0.76 -13.01 1.07
C PRO A 9 1.01 -12.79 2.56
N GLU A 10 1.16 -13.88 3.31
CA GLU A 10 1.22 -13.81 4.76
C GLU A 10 2.51 -13.15 5.26
N SER A 11 3.65 -13.55 4.70
CA SER A 11 4.95 -12.94 5.01
C SER A 11 5.04 -11.48 4.54
N PHE A 12 4.48 -11.17 3.37
CA PHE A 12 4.35 -9.81 2.87
C PHE A 12 3.52 -8.91 3.79
N TYR A 13 2.29 -9.31 4.11
CA TYR A 13 1.41 -8.50 4.97
C TYR A 13 1.97 -8.37 6.38
N SER A 14 2.58 -9.43 6.92
CA SER A 14 3.23 -9.35 8.23
C SER A 14 4.38 -8.34 8.21
N LYS A 15 5.19 -8.28 7.14
CA LYS A 15 6.25 -7.27 7.01
C LYS A 15 5.67 -5.85 6.91
N VAL A 16 4.76 -5.63 5.97
CA VAL A 16 4.18 -4.31 5.69
C VAL A 16 3.41 -3.77 6.88
N LEU A 17 2.52 -4.56 7.49
CA LEU A 17 1.64 -4.09 8.57
C LEU A 17 2.37 -3.90 9.90
N ASN A 18 3.55 -4.48 10.11
CA ASN A 18 4.32 -4.26 11.34
C ASN A 18 5.12 -2.96 11.35
N ASP A 19 5.27 -2.29 10.20
CA ASP A 19 6.11 -1.11 9.99
C ASP A 19 5.45 0.21 10.39
N VAL A 20 4.60 0.20 11.42
CA VAL A 20 3.74 1.35 11.79
C VAL A 20 4.48 2.52 12.47
N ASN A 21 5.72 2.31 12.90
CA ASN A 21 6.51 3.31 13.64
C ASN A 21 7.63 3.95 12.79
N SER A 22 7.78 3.52 11.54
CA SER A 22 8.77 4.09 10.63
C SER A 22 8.34 5.48 10.18
N ARG A 23 9.31 6.38 9.98
CA ARG A 23 9.06 7.74 9.49
C ARG A 23 8.39 7.74 8.11
N HIS A 24 8.88 6.89 7.22
CA HIS A 24 8.26 6.55 5.95
C HIS A 24 7.96 5.07 5.95
N SER A 25 6.72 4.75 6.28
CA SER A 25 6.28 3.38 6.46
C SER A 25 5.87 2.75 5.12
N TYR A 26 5.82 1.42 5.05
CA TYR A 26 5.33 0.76 3.83
C TYR A 26 3.90 1.17 3.47
N PHE A 27 3.66 1.28 2.16
CA PHE A 27 2.32 1.50 1.63
C PHE A 27 1.47 0.23 1.70
N VAL A 28 0.17 0.43 1.96
CA VAL A 28 -0.88 -0.57 1.84
C VAL A 28 -1.94 -0.10 0.85
N VAL A 29 -2.51 -1.05 0.09
CA VAL A 29 -3.68 -0.82 -0.75
C VAL A 29 -4.89 -1.47 -0.10
N ILE A 30 -5.92 -0.69 0.17
CA ILE A 30 -7.13 -1.15 0.87
C ILE A 30 -8.35 -0.65 0.12
N GLU A 31 -9.38 -1.48 0.03
CA GLU A 31 -10.69 -1.03 -0.43
C GLU A 31 -11.44 -0.42 0.76
N LEU A 32 -11.76 0.86 0.70
CA LEU A 32 -12.68 1.49 1.63
C LEU A 32 -14.12 1.28 1.15
N LYS A 33 -15.00 0.94 2.08
CA LYS A 33 -16.44 1.00 1.83
C LYS A 33 -16.98 2.36 2.28
N ALA A 34 -17.30 3.23 1.33
CA ALA A 34 -17.97 4.51 1.54
C ALA A 34 -19.38 4.42 0.94
N ASP A 35 -20.41 4.44 1.79
CA ASP A 35 -21.80 4.20 1.41
C ASP A 35 -21.98 2.90 0.60
N THR A 36 -22.18 3.02 -0.72
CA THR A 36 -22.36 1.92 -1.67
C THR A 36 -21.14 1.65 -2.55
N GLU A 37 -20.11 2.48 -2.48
CA GLU A 37 -18.93 2.39 -3.36
C GLU A 37 -17.74 1.76 -2.65
N LEU A 38 -16.95 1.02 -3.42
CA LEU A 38 -15.65 0.51 -3.01
C LEU A 38 -14.58 1.37 -3.66
N ILE A 39 -13.83 2.09 -2.83
CA ILE A 39 -12.79 3.00 -3.27
C ILE A 39 -11.44 2.39 -2.90
N PRO A 40 -10.61 1.98 -3.87
CA PRO A 40 -9.25 1.55 -3.60
C PRO A 40 -8.42 2.77 -3.19
N ILE A 41 -7.90 2.74 -1.97
CA ILE A 41 -7.00 3.75 -1.44
C ILE A 41 -5.60 3.19 -1.27
N ILE A 42 -4.62 4.07 -1.36
CA ILE A 42 -3.21 3.81 -1.06
C ILE A 42 -2.83 4.71 0.10
N VAL A 43 -2.27 4.11 1.15
CA VAL A 43 -1.95 4.81 2.38
C VAL A 43 -0.71 4.20 3.02
N GLU A 44 0.09 5.02 3.68
CA GLU A 44 1.17 4.56 4.53
C GLU A 44 0.61 3.81 5.76
N THR A 45 1.18 2.65 6.08
CA THR A 45 0.71 1.80 7.19
C THR A 45 0.76 2.52 8.54
N GLY A 46 1.75 3.39 8.77
CA GLY A 46 1.86 4.23 9.96
C GLY A 46 0.74 5.26 10.06
N GLU A 47 0.38 5.91 8.94
CA GLU A 47 -0.73 6.86 8.87
C GLU A 47 -2.07 6.19 9.16
N LEU A 48 -2.31 5.04 8.55
CA LEU A 48 -3.54 4.29 8.79
C LEU A 48 -3.62 3.78 10.23
N PHE A 49 -2.51 3.28 10.78
CA PHE A 49 -2.46 2.86 12.17
C PHE A 49 -2.74 4.02 13.12
N TYR A 50 -2.10 5.17 12.91
CA TYR A 50 -2.33 6.37 13.71
C TYR A 50 -3.80 6.79 13.68
N PHE A 51 -4.41 6.82 12.49
CA PHE A 51 -5.82 7.15 12.32
C PHE A 51 -6.73 6.16 13.07
N LEU A 52 -6.54 4.86 12.91
CA LEU A 52 -7.36 3.84 13.58
C LEU A 52 -7.14 3.81 15.09
N SER A 53 -5.92 4.07 15.55
CA SER A 53 -5.62 4.19 16.98
C SER A 53 -6.33 5.40 17.59
N LYS A 54 -6.29 6.55 16.90
CA LYS A 54 -6.93 7.79 17.37
C LYS A 54 -8.45 7.73 17.40
N HIS A 55 -9.07 7.11 16.39
CA HIS A 55 -10.53 7.15 16.23
C HIS A 55 -11.26 5.87 16.65
N LYS A 56 -10.56 4.73 16.73
CA LYS A 56 -11.14 3.43 17.11
C LYS A 56 -10.38 2.74 18.25
N SER A 57 -9.39 3.39 18.85
CA SER A 57 -8.56 2.84 19.94
C SER A 57 -7.85 1.53 19.59
N TYR A 58 -7.49 1.34 18.31
CA TYR A 58 -6.76 0.15 17.89
C TYR A 58 -5.39 0.07 18.56
N THR A 59 -5.08 -1.09 19.13
CA THR A 59 -3.70 -1.48 19.45
C THR A 59 -2.97 -1.91 18.17
N LYS A 60 -1.63 -1.96 18.21
CA LYS A 60 -0.83 -2.47 17.08
C LYS A 60 -1.24 -3.89 16.69
N GLU A 61 -1.48 -4.75 17.68
CA GLU A 61 -1.90 -6.13 17.45
C GLU A 61 -3.27 -6.20 16.75
N GLN A 62 -4.26 -5.42 17.23
CA GLN A 62 -5.58 -5.34 16.61
C GLN A 62 -5.48 -4.82 15.17
N TYR A 63 -4.67 -3.80 14.93
CA TYR A 63 -4.39 -3.27 13.60
C TYR A 63 -3.85 -4.34 12.66
N VAL A 64 -2.74 -5.00 13.04
CA VAL A 64 -2.09 -6.03 12.22
C VAL A 64 -3.05 -7.18 11.94
N ASN A 65 -3.71 -7.73 12.95
CA ASN A 65 -4.59 -8.89 12.80
C ASN A 65 -5.83 -8.56 11.94
N THR A 66 -6.45 -7.40 12.17
CA THR A 66 -7.63 -6.96 11.42
C THR A 66 -7.31 -6.71 9.96
N LEU A 67 -6.25 -5.94 9.68
CA LEU A 67 -5.86 -5.58 8.32
C LEU A 67 -5.33 -6.78 7.54
N LYS A 68 -4.54 -7.65 8.19
CA LYS A 68 -4.07 -8.90 7.56
C LYS A 68 -5.24 -9.79 7.14
N SER A 69 -6.22 -9.97 8.03
CA SER A 69 -7.44 -10.73 7.72
C SER A 69 -8.23 -10.08 6.58
N SER A 70 -8.42 -8.76 6.63
CA SER A 70 -9.12 -7.99 5.59
C SER A 70 -8.43 -8.13 4.22
N LEU A 71 -7.10 -8.00 4.16
CA LEU A 71 -6.32 -8.07 2.92
C LEU A 71 -6.26 -9.49 2.34
N ILE A 72 -6.15 -10.53 3.18
CA ILE A 72 -6.16 -11.93 2.72
C ILE A 72 -7.54 -12.30 2.17
N ASN A 73 -8.60 -11.92 2.89
CA ASN A 73 -9.96 -12.29 2.54
C ASN A 73 -10.65 -11.30 1.57
N LYS A 74 -9.93 -10.25 1.14
CA LYS A 74 -10.46 -9.18 0.28
C LYS A 74 -11.73 -8.55 0.85
N ILE A 75 -11.74 -8.33 2.16
CA ILE A 75 -12.85 -7.69 2.87
C ILE A 75 -12.55 -6.18 2.92
N PRO A 76 -13.44 -5.31 2.40
CA PRO A 76 -13.25 -3.87 2.49
C PRO A 76 -13.15 -3.38 3.93
N LEU A 77 -12.30 -2.39 4.17
CA LEU A 77 -12.19 -1.75 5.47
C LEU A 77 -13.36 -0.80 5.66
N TYR A 78 -14.14 -1.04 6.72
CA TYR A 78 -15.24 -0.17 7.12
C TYR A 78 -14.77 0.85 8.15
N LEU A 79 -14.79 2.13 7.79
CA LEU A 79 -14.43 3.22 8.70
C LEU A 79 -15.60 3.70 9.56
N GLY A 80 -16.85 3.33 9.25
CA GLY A 80 -18.03 3.82 9.96
C GLY A 80 -18.32 5.29 9.65
N ASP A 81 -18.96 5.99 10.58
CA ASP A 81 -19.35 7.41 10.43
C ASP A 81 -18.17 8.39 10.61
N ILE A 82 -16.92 7.89 10.62
CA ILE A 82 -15.74 8.74 10.77
C ILE A 82 -15.53 9.51 9.47
N ARG A 83 -15.43 10.85 9.57
CA ARG A 83 -15.01 11.72 8.45
C ARG A 83 -13.54 11.53 8.13
N TYR A 84 -13.22 10.42 7.48
CA TYR A 84 -11.86 10.03 7.14
C TYR A 84 -11.21 10.97 6.13
N LYS A 85 -11.99 11.60 5.24
CA LYS A 85 -11.50 12.53 4.22
C LYS A 85 -10.73 13.73 4.81
N ASP A 86 -11.06 14.15 6.02
CA ASP A 86 -10.45 15.32 6.66
C ASP A 86 -9.24 14.97 7.55
N SER A 87 -9.00 13.68 7.80
CA SER A 87 -8.11 13.24 8.90
C SER A 87 -7.21 12.05 8.57
N LEU A 88 -7.51 11.30 7.51
CA LEU A 88 -6.64 10.28 6.95
C LEU A 88 -5.90 10.85 5.75
N ARG A 89 -4.57 10.75 5.74
CA ARG A 89 -3.76 11.08 4.56
C ARG A 89 -3.67 9.83 3.68
N TYR A 90 -4.44 9.82 2.59
CA TYR A 90 -4.49 8.72 1.64
C TYR A 90 -4.59 9.24 0.21
N HIS A 91 -4.34 8.36 -0.75
CA HIS A 91 -4.51 8.63 -2.17
C HIS A 91 -5.54 7.66 -2.76
N GLU A 92 -6.52 8.21 -3.48
CA GLU A 92 -7.46 7.41 -4.28
C GLU A 92 -6.75 6.97 -5.57
N LEU A 93 -7.01 5.75 -6.02
CA LEU A 93 -6.42 5.27 -7.26
C LEU A 93 -7.03 6.00 -8.47
N GLY A 94 -6.25 6.87 -9.09
CA GLY A 94 -6.61 7.54 -10.35
C GLY A 94 -6.46 6.66 -11.60
N ALA A 95 -6.56 7.29 -12.77
CA ALA A 95 -6.36 6.61 -14.05
C ALA A 95 -4.87 6.26 -14.29
N CYS A 96 -4.58 4.97 -14.44
CA CYS A 96 -3.22 4.45 -14.55
C CYS A 96 -2.83 3.96 -15.97
N ASP A 97 -3.40 4.51 -17.03
CA ASP A 97 -3.36 3.84 -18.36
C ASP A 97 -1.94 3.61 -18.90
N ASN A 98 -1.04 4.59 -18.75
CA ASN A 98 0.36 4.43 -19.16
C ASN A 98 1.11 3.36 -18.34
N ILE A 99 0.77 3.22 -17.04
CA ILE A 99 1.38 2.25 -16.14
C ILE A 99 0.87 0.84 -16.45
N LYS A 100 -0.43 0.72 -16.78
CA LYS A 100 -1.07 -0.56 -17.13
C LYS A 100 -0.34 -1.26 -18.28
N GLU A 101 0.09 -0.52 -19.30
CA GLU A 101 0.82 -1.09 -20.43
C GLU A 101 2.18 -1.68 -20.04
N ILE A 102 2.92 -1.03 -19.13
CA ILE A 102 4.16 -1.60 -18.59
C ILE A 102 3.84 -2.78 -17.65
N ALA A 103 2.79 -2.67 -16.83
CA ALA A 103 2.40 -3.71 -15.90
C ALA A 103 1.95 -5.01 -16.59
N LYS A 104 1.32 -4.92 -17.76
CA LYS A 104 0.95 -6.07 -18.61
C LYS A 104 2.15 -6.92 -19.03
N LYS A 105 3.36 -6.33 -19.08
CA LYS A 105 4.60 -7.06 -19.40
C LYS A 105 5.13 -7.89 -18.23
N GLY A 106 4.48 -7.82 -17.07
CA GLY A 106 4.81 -8.59 -15.88
C GLY A 106 5.73 -7.85 -14.90
N LYS A 107 5.85 -8.44 -13.71
CA LYS A 107 6.59 -7.90 -12.56
C LYS A 107 8.03 -7.50 -12.88
N GLU A 108 8.78 -8.37 -13.57
CA GLU A 108 10.20 -8.14 -13.84
C GLU A 108 10.42 -6.97 -14.79
N ALA A 109 9.65 -6.91 -15.88
CA ALA A 109 9.67 -5.80 -16.83
C ALA A 109 9.28 -4.48 -16.15
N PHE A 110 8.29 -4.52 -15.26
CA PHE A 110 7.85 -3.37 -14.50
C PHE A 110 8.93 -2.82 -13.57
N VAL A 111 9.52 -3.69 -12.74
CA VAL A 111 10.62 -3.32 -11.85
C VAL A 111 11.81 -2.83 -12.66
N GLY A 112 12.17 -3.52 -13.73
CA GLY A 112 13.27 -3.13 -14.62
C GLY A 112 13.04 -1.82 -15.36
N PHE A 113 11.78 -1.43 -15.61
CA PHE A 113 11.44 -0.14 -16.23
C PHE A 113 11.58 1.02 -15.24
N TYR A 114 10.95 0.90 -14.06
CA TYR A 114 10.82 1.99 -13.09
C TYR A 114 11.97 2.12 -12.08
N PHE A 115 12.66 1.03 -11.75
CA PHE A 115 13.62 1.00 -10.64
C PHE A 115 15.05 0.72 -11.10
N ASN A 116 16.01 1.34 -10.43
CA ASN A 116 17.44 1.03 -10.49
C ASN A 116 17.92 0.73 -9.07
N ASN A 117 18.52 -0.43 -8.84
CA ASN A 117 18.93 -0.88 -7.51
C ASN A 117 17.84 -0.71 -6.43
N LYS A 118 16.59 -1.06 -6.78
CA LYS A 118 15.40 -0.95 -5.94
C LYS A 118 14.89 0.47 -5.64
N VAL A 119 15.51 1.52 -6.17
CA VAL A 119 15.06 2.91 -6.02
C VAL A 119 14.47 3.39 -7.33
N LEU A 120 13.41 4.20 -7.27
CA LEU A 120 12.78 4.78 -8.44
C LEU A 120 13.80 5.59 -9.26
N LYS A 121 13.87 5.35 -10.57
CA LYS A 121 14.92 5.92 -11.44
C LYS A 121 14.87 7.44 -11.57
N LYS A 122 13.67 8.01 -11.48
CA LYS A 122 13.42 9.44 -11.71
C LYS A 122 12.17 9.89 -10.96
N PRO A 123 12.01 11.19 -10.70
CA PRO A 123 10.74 11.75 -10.24
C PRO A 123 9.61 11.41 -11.21
N VAL A 124 8.44 11.15 -10.66
CA VAL A 124 7.18 10.94 -11.37
C VAL A 124 6.10 11.80 -10.70
N SER A 125 4.95 11.99 -11.33
CA SER A 125 3.82 12.65 -10.65
C SER A 125 3.28 11.77 -9.53
N ASP A 126 2.59 12.37 -8.56
CA ASP A 126 1.93 11.63 -7.47
C ASP A 126 0.98 10.55 -8.01
N ASP A 127 0.15 10.88 -9.00
CA ASP A 127 -0.75 9.90 -9.63
C ASP A 127 0.02 8.70 -10.20
N GLU A 128 1.15 8.97 -10.89
CA GLU A 128 1.99 7.91 -11.44
C GLU A 128 2.64 7.08 -10.32
N LEU A 129 3.15 7.74 -9.28
CA LEU A 129 3.73 7.11 -8.09
C LEU A 129 2.74 6.13 -7.44
N TYR A 130 1.50 6.56 -7.21
CA TYR A 130 0.49 5.76 -6.54
C TYR A 130 -0.03 4.61 -7.42
N CYS A 131 -0.10 4.81 -8.74
CA CYS A 131 -0.32 3.72 -9.67
C CYS A 131 0.83 2.68 -9.63
N ILE A 132 2.09 3.10 -9.51
CA ILE A 132 3.24 2.20 -9.32
C ILE A 132 3.08 1.41 -8.03
N VAL A 133 2.82 2.08 -6.91
CA VAL A 133 2.61 1.44 -5.60
C VAL A 133 1.48 0.43 -5.65
N TYR A 134 0.36 0.74 -6.31
CA TYR A 134 -0.77 -0.17 -6.48
C TYR A 134 -0.35 -1.49 -7.15
N HIS A 135 0.40 -1.41 -8.24
CA HIS A 135 0.88 -2.61 -8.95
C HIS A 135 1.91 -3.41 -8.14
N LEU A 136 2.84 -2.72 -7.47
CA LEU A 136 3.82 -3.37 -6.59
C LEU A 136 3.14 -4.14 -5.45
N PHE A 137 2.13 -3.54 -4.82
CA PHE A 137 1.35 -4.18 -3.76
C PHE A 137 0.63 -5.44 -4.25
N LYS A 138 0.01 -5.40 -5.44
CA LYS A 138 -0.62 -6.59 -6.06
C LYS A 138 0.35 -7.72 -6.37
N TRP A 139 1.64 -7.41 -6.51
CA TRP A 139 2.70 -8.39 -6.68
C TRP A 139 3.45 -8.72 -5.38
N TYR A 140 2.90 -8.30 -4.24
CA TYR A 140 3.47 -8.51 -2.91
C TYR A 140 4.92 -7.98 -2.81
N ILE A 141 5.17 -6.81 -3.39
CA ILE A 141 6.46 -6.11 -3.32
C ILE A 141 6.30 -4.94 -2.34
N PRO A 142 6.96 -4.97 -1.18
CA PRO A 142 6.90 -3.89 -0.21
C PRO A 142 7.50 -2.63 -0.82
N ALA A 143 6.82 -1.51 -0.68
CA ALA A 143 7.28 -0.22 -1.19
C ALA A 143 7.07 0.87 -0.14
N ARG A 144 8.03 1.79 -0.01
CA ARG A 144 7.99 2.94 0.90
C ARG A 144 8.82 4.09 0.33
N ILE A 145 8.62 5.30 0.84
CA ILE A 145 9.53 6.40 0.55
C ILE A 145 10.83 6.20 1.35
N ASP A 146 11.98 6.36 0.72
CA ASP A 146 13.27 6.22 1.35
C ASP A 146 13.67 7.52 2.05
N ASP A 147 14.08 7.44 3.32
CA ASP A 147 14.38 8.61 4.17
C ASP A 147 15.53 9.47 3.62
N GLU A 148 16.48 8.88 2.91
CA GLU A 148 17.68 9.57 2.41
C GLU A 148 17.40 10.23 1.05
N SER A 149 16.82 9.46 0.13
CA SER A 149 16.65 9.89 -1.25
C SER A 149 15.32 10.60 -1.53
N GLY A 150 14.32 10.42 -0.64
CA GLY A 150 12.95 10.91 -0.86
C GLY A 150 12.21 10.20 -2.00
N TYR A 151 12.83 9.18 -2.61
CA TYR A 151 12.25 8.42 -3.71
C TYR A 151 11.58 7.14 -3.21
N LEU A 152 10.65 6.63 -4.01
CA LEU A 152 10.07 5.32 -3.78
C LEU A 152 11.14 4.24 -3.87
N LYS A 153 11.15 3.36 -2.87
CA LYS A 153 12.04 2.21 -2.77
C LYS A 153 11.24 0.94 -2.54
N ILE A 154 11.69 -0.14 -3.16
CA ILE A 154 11.13 -1.48 -2.98
C ILE A 154 12.08 -2.37 -2.16
N ASP A 155 11.57 -3.36 -1.43
CA ASP A 155 12.39 -4.26 -0.62
C ASP A 155 12.31 -5.75 -0.99
#